data_AF-A0A966NIF6-F1
#
_entry.id   AF-A0A966NIF6-F1
#
_cell.length_a   1.000
_cell.length_b   1.000
_cell.length_c   1.000
_cell.angle_alpha   90.00
_cell.angle_beta   90.00
_cell.angle_gamma   90.00
#
_symmetry.space_group_name_H-M   'P 1'
#
loop_
_entity.id
_entity.type
_entity.pdbx_description
1 polymer ?
#
loop_
_entity_poly.entity_id
_entity_poly.type
_entity_poly.pdbx_seq_one_letter_code
_entity_poly.pdbx_strand_id
1 'polypeptide(L)'
;MAKFYQDLILKYFKAVDDQDLDSILATLHPNCSFSVETHGVKLIGQKEISQMFHRLWRNHKSVKHENFYFVNDALNGSVAVRFNVINELKDGTLVTVRQSSINHGFRHFISKRPRINYWDI
;
A
#
# COMPACT_ATOMS: atom_id res chain seq x y z
N MET A 1 -14.48 -5.08 15.12
CA MET A 1 -13.42 -4.06 14.91
C MET A 1 -12.30 -4.56 14.01
N ALA A 2 -11.64 -5.69 14.32
CA ALA A 2 -10.59 -6.24 13.46
C ALA A 2 -11.02 -6.48 11.99
N LYS A 3 -12.20 -7.08 11.79
CA LYS A 3 -12.75 -7.35 10.44
C LYS A 3 -12.97 -6.07 9.62
N PHE A 4 -13.47 -5.00 10.24
CA PHE A 4 -13.67 -3.71 9.57
C PHE A 4 -12.37 -3.14 9.00
N TYR A 5 -11.27 -3.19 9.77
CA TYR A 5 -9.97 -2.71 9.30
C TYR A 5 -9.40 -3.59 8.18
N GLN A 6 -9.58 -4.91 8.25
CA GLN A 6 -9.18 -5.81 7.18
C GLN A 6 -9.94 -5.51 5.87
N ASP A 7 -11.26 -5.32 5.95
CA ASP A 7 -12.09 -4.98 4.79
C ASP A 7 -11.67 -3.63 4.18
N LEU A 8 -11.34 -2.64 5.02
CA LEU A 8 -10.84 -1.34 4.55
C LEU A 8 -9.47 -1.46 3.86
N ILE A 9 -8.57 -2.29 4.39
CA ILE A 9 -7.26 -2.57 3.80
C ILE A 9 -7.42 -3.27 2.43
N LEU A 10 -8.31 -4.26 2.33
CA LEU A 10 -8.58 -4.95 1.08
C LEU A 10 -9.17 -4.00 0.03
N LYS A 11 -10.09 -3.12 0.45
CA LYS A 11 -10.65 -2.08 -0.42
C LYS A 11 -9.57 -1.12 -0.93
N TYR A 12 -8.68 -0.68 -0.04
CA TYR A 12 -7.54 0.16 -0.41
C TYR A 12 -6.66 -0.50 -1.46
N PHE A 13 -6.18 -1.74 -1.24
CA PHE A 13 -5.30 -2.41 -2.19
C PHE A 13 -5.99 -2.75 -3.50
N LYS A 14 -7.28 -3.10 -3.47
CA LYS A 14 -8.05 -3.29 -4.70
C LYS A 14 -8.16 -1.99 -5.51
N ALA A 15 -8.38 -0.86 -4.86
CA ALA A 15 -8.41 0.43 -5.55
C ALA A 15 -7.03 0.81 -6.14
N VAL A 16 -5.93 0.41 -5.49
CA VAL A 16 -4.57 0.55 -6.06
C VAL A 16 -4.41 -0.28 -7.33
N ASP A 17 -4.87 -1.54 -7.32
CA ASP A 17 -4.82 -2.45 -8.46
C ASP A 17 -5.67 -1.93 -9.65
N ASP A 18 -6.84 -1.37 -9.34
CA ASP A 18 -7.78 -0.81 -10.33
C ASP A 18 -7.41 0.61 -10.81
N GLN A 19 -6.34 1.20 -10.26
CA GLN A 19 -5.93 2.60 -10.48
C GLN A 19 -6.99 3.66 -10.11
N ASP A 20 -7.83 3.37 -9.12
CA ASP A 20 -8.92 4.22 -8.66
C ASP A 20 -8.46 5.10 -7.48
N LEU A 21 -7.99 6.31 -7.79
CA LEU A 21 -7.50 7.25 -6.79
C LEU A 21 -8.60 7.68 -5.81
N ASP A 22 -9.83 7.92 -6.28
CA ASP A 22 -10.91 8.40 -5.43
C ASP A 22 -11.28 7.35 -4.38
N SER A 23 -11.37 6.08 -4.79
CA SER A 23 -11.59 4.96 -3.86
C SER A 23 -10.45 4.80 -2.86
N ILE A 24 -9.18 5.01 -3.27
CA ILE A 24 -8.05 5.01 -2.35
C ILE A 24 -8.24 6.11 -1.30
N LEU A 25 -8.45 7.35 -1.73
CA LEU A 25 -8.56 8.49 -0.81
C LEU A 25 -9.76 8.36 0.13
N ALA A 26 -10.86 7.76 -0.31
CA ALA A 26 -12.02 7.47 0.53
C ALA A 26 -11.74 6.45 1.65
N THR A 27 -10.68 5.63 1.53
CA THR A 27 -10.23 4.74 2.61
C THR A 27 -9.26 5.39 3.59
N LEU A 28 -8.78 6.60 3.27
CA LEU A 28 -7.75 7.30 4.03
C LEU A 28 -8.34 8.48 4.81
N HIS A 29 -7.89 8.66 6.04
CA HIS A 29 -8.16 9.89 6.78
C HIS A 29 -7.49 11.08 6.08
N PRO A 30 -8.07 12.30 6.07
CA PRO A 30 -7.47 13.48 5.43
C PRO A 30 -6.04 13.78 5.88
N ASN A 31 -5.75 13.54 7.17
CA ASN A 31 -4.44 13.72 7.80
C ASN A 31 -3.64 12.41 7.94
N CYS A 32 -3.93 11.40 7.13
CA CYS A 32 -3.17 10.15 7.15
C CYS A 32 -1.69 10.42 6.84
N SER A 33 -0.81 9.59 7.38
CA SER A 33 0.59 9.58 6.95
C SER A 33 0.95 8.22 6.38
N PHE A 34 1.68 8.25 5.29
CA PHE A 34 2.22 7.09 4.61
C PHE A 34 3.73 7.09 4.76
N SER A 35 4.32 6.01 5.27
CA SER A 35 5.78 5.88 5.34
C SER A 35 6.29 4.57 4.74
N VAL A 36 7.50 4.66 4.17
CA VAL A 36 8.30 3.52 3.71
C VAL A 36 9.66 3.62 4.37
N GLU A 37 9.83 2.97 5.53
CA GLU A 37 11.04 3.15 6.37
C GLU A 37 12.32 2.79 5.65
N THR A 38 12.29 1.72 4.86
CA THR A 38 13.48 1.23 4.16
C THR A 38 14.05 2.22 3.16
N HIS A 39 13.30 3.27 2.83
CA HIS A 39 13.69 4.30 1.87
C HIS A 39 13.58 5.72 2.48
N GLY A 40 13.34 5.85 3.79
CA GLY A 40 13.16 7.13 4.45
C GLY A 40 12.01 7.98 3.91
N VAL A 41 11.02 7.37 3.26
CA VAL A 41 9.88 8.09 2.67
C VAL A 41 8.84 8.35 3.74
N LYS A 42 8.36 9.59 3.83
CA LYS A 42 7.22 9.98 4.64
C LYS A 42 6.38 11.00 3.87
N LEU A 43 5.12 10.67 3.66
CA LEU A 43 4.13 11.51 3.00
C LEU A 43 3.01 11.83 3.98
N ILE A 44 2.52 13.06 3.97
CA ILE A 44 1.50 13.55 4.89
C ILE A 44 0.31 14.08 4.08
N GLY A 45 -0.86 13.51 4.39
CA GLY A 45 -2.14 13.89 3.82
C GLY A 45 -2.37 13.37 2.40
N GLN A 46 -3.61 13.50 1.96
CA GLN A 46 -4.09 12.94 0.70
C GLN A 46 -3.36 13.51 -0.53
N LYS A 47 -2.92 14.78 -0.50
CA LYS A 47 -2.25 15.43 -1.63
C LYS A 47 -0.91 14.76 -1.99
N GLU A 48 -0.04 14.55 -1.01
CA GLU A 48 1.28 13.94 -1.24
C GLU A 48 1.14 12.47 -1.63
N ILE A 49 0.21 11.77 -0.99
CA ILE A 49 -0.10 10.36 -1.28
C ILE A 49 -0.65 10.19 -2.70
N SER A 50 -1.51 11.10 -3.17
CA SER A 50 -2.03 11.08 -4.54
C SER A 50 -0.91 11.21 -5.58
N GLN A 51 0.05 12.10 -5.35
CA GLN A 51 1.19 12.27 -6.25
C GLN A 51 2.06 11.02 -6.33
N MET A 52 2.19 10.26 -5.23
CA MET A 52 2.90 9.00 -5.21
C MET A 52 2.20 7.95 -6.10
N PHE A 53 0.88 7.80 -6.01
CA PHE A 53 0.14 6.86 -6.86
C PHE A 53 0.19 7.20 -8.35
N HIS A 54 0.08 8.48 -8.71
CA HIS A 54 0.25 8.90 -10.11
C HIS A 54 1.65 8.53 -10.66
N ARG A 55 2.69 8.62 -9.83
CA ARG A 55 4.04 8.17 -10.23
C ARG A 55 4.10 6.66 -10.40
N LEU A 56 3.53 5.91 -9.45
CA LEU A 56 3.45 4.46 -9.50
C LEU A 56 2.82 3.96 -10.81
N TRP A 57 1.63 4.45 -11.16
CA TRP A 57 0.90 4.00 -12.35
C TRP A 57 1.50 4.52 -13.67
N ARG A 58 2.29 5.60 -13.63
CA ARG A 58 3.00 6.07 -14.83
C ARG A 58 4.18 5.16 -15.20
N ASN A 59 4.82 4.54 -14.20
CA ASN A 59 6.01 3.72 -14.40
C ASN A 59 5.67 2.26 -14.76
N HIS A 60 4.53 1.78 -14.28
CA HIS A 60 4.07 0.41 -14.49
C HIS A 60 2.97 0.28 -15.52
N LYS A 61 2.84 -0.93 -16.07
CA LYS A 61 1.65 -1.34 -16.81
C LYS A 61 0.53 -1.78 -15.87
N SER A 62 0.85 -2.59 -14.86
CA SER A 62 -0.11 -3.03 -13.85
C SER A 62 0.57 -3.34 -12.51
N VAL A 63 -0.22 -3.24 -11.44
CA VAL A 63 0.16 -3.64 -10.08
C VAL A 63 -0.96 -4.53 -9.56
N LYS A 64 -0.62 -5.65 -8.93
CA LYS A 64 -1.59 -6.57 -8.34
C LYS A 64 -1.17 -7.00 -6.95
N HIS A 65 -2.08 -6.90 -5.99
CA HIS A 65 -1.86 -7.36 -4.62
C HIS A 65 -2.60 -8.68 -4.35
N GLU A 66 -1.91 -9.68 -3.81
CA GLU A 66 -2.52 -10.99 -3.50
C GLU A 66 -1.87 -11.68 -2.29
N ASN A 67 -2.48 -12.79 -1.85
CA ASN A 67 -2.00 -13.61 -0.72
C ASN A 67 -1.89 -12.84 0.61
N PHE A 68 -2.95 -12.12 0.96
CA PHE A 68 -3.04 -11.36 2.20
C PHE A 68 -3.04 -12.27 3.43
N TYR A 69 -2.18 -11.94 4.40
CA TYR A 69 -2.09 -12.56 5.71
C TYR A 69 -2.12 -11.49 6.79
N PHE A 70 -3.14 -11.50 7.64
CA PHE A 70 -3.39 -10.47 8.64
C PHE A 70 -2.98 -10.91 10.05
N VAL A 71 -2.42 -9.99 10.82
CA VAL A 71 -2.18 -10.10 12.26
C VAL A 71 -2.81 -8.88 12.92
N ASN A 72 -3.74 -9.12 13.83
CA ASN A 72 -4.49 -8.05 14.50
C ASN A 72 -3.91 -7.78 15.89
N ASP A 73 -3.68 -6.52 16.22
CA ASP A 73 -3.44 -6.05 17.58
C ASP A 73 -4.73 -5.40 18.09
N ALA A 74 -5.48 -6.18 18.88
CA ALA A 74 -6.76 -5.74 19.42
C ALA A 74 -6.62 -4.65 20.49
N LEU A 75 -5.47 -4.57 21.17
CA LEU A 75 -5.23 -3.62 22.26
C LEU A 75 -4.94 -2.22 21.71
N ASN A 76 -4.14 -2.14 20.65
CA ASN A 76 -3.74 -0.87 20.05
C ASN A 76 -4.54 -0.50 18.78
N GLY A 77 -5.59 -1.26 18.46
CA GLY A 77 -6.45 -0.99 17.30
C GLY A 77 -5.70 -1.02 15.97
N SER A 78 -4.73 -1.92 15.84
CA SER A 78 -3.81 -1.98 14.70
C SER A 78 -3.90 -3.29 13.96
N VAL A 79 -3.62 -3.25 12.66
CA VAL A 79 -3.59 -4.42 11.80
C VAL A 79 -2.30 -4.44 11.00
N ALA A 80 -1.49 -5.46 11.21
CA ALA A 80 -0.38 -5.79 10.33
C ALA A 80 -0.89 -6.73 9.23
N VAL A 81 -0.41 -6.54 8.01
CA VAL A 81 -0.74 -7.39 6.87
C VAL A 81 0.52 -7.67 6.07
N ARG A 82 0.63 -8.89 5.54
CA ARG A 82 1.64 -9.31 4.58
C ARG A 82 0.95 -9.75 3.30
N PHE A 83 1.52 -9.40 2.15
CA PHE A 83 0.99 -9.73 0.84
C PHE A 83 2.12 -9.84 -0.20
N ASN A 84 1.80 -10.37 -1.36
CA ASN A 84 2.64 -10.31 -2.54
C ASN A 84 2.15 -9.16 -3.43
N VAL A 85 3.10 -8.44 -4.03
CA VAL A 85 2.86 -7.46 -5.09
C VAL A 85 3.45 -8.03 -6.37
N ILE A 86 2.63 -8.13 -7.41
CA ILE A 86 3.05 -8.50 -8.75
C ILE A 86 2.98 -7.23 -9.59
N ASN A 87 4.13 -6.78 -10.07
CA ASN A 87 4.23 -5.62 -10.94
C ASN A 87 4.50 -6.09 -12.36
N GLU A 88 3.74 -5.58 -13.32
CA GLU A 88 4.02 -5.73 -14.74
C GLU A 88 4.68 -4.44 -15.25
N LEU A 89 5.92 -4.57 -15.71
CA LEU A 89 6.63 -3.48 -16.37
C LEU A 89 6.10 -3.28 -17.79
N LYS A 90 6.43 -2.15 -18.41
CA LYS A 90 5.93 -1.81 -19.76
C LYS A 90 6.39 -2.76 -20.87
N ASP A 91 7.50 -3.46 -20.65
CA ASP A 91 8.03 -4.49 -21.54
C ASP A 91 7.37 -5.88 -21.33
N GLY A 92 6.44 -5.99 -20.39
CA GLY A 92 5.76 -7.26 -20.04
C GLY A 92 6.49 -8.08 -18.98
N THR A 93 7.62 -7.62 -18.45
CA THR A 93 8.33 -8.30 -17.35
C THR A 93 7.48 -8.31 -16.09
N LEU A 94 7.33 -9.47 -15.46
CA LEU A 94 6.63 -9.65 -14.19
C LEU A 94 7.62 -9.74 -13.03
N VAL A 95 7.42 -8.88 -12.02
CA VAL A 95 8.24 -8.84 -10.81
C VAL A 95 7.36 -9.09 -9.58
N THR A 96 7.60 -10.20 -8.88
CA THR A 96 6.86 -10.54 -7.65
C THR A 96 7.68 -10.23 -6.41
N VAL A 97 7.09 -9.44 -5.51
CA VAL A 97 7.72 -8.95 -4.28
C VAL A 97 6.85 -9.25 -3.08
N ARG A 98 7.42 -9.78 -2.01
CA ARG A 98 6.70 -9.91 -0.73
C ARG A 98 6.87 -8.64 0.10
N GLN A 99 5.75 -8.06 0.52
CA GLN A 99 5.71 -6.84 1.32
C GLN A 99 4.87 -7.04 2.59
N SER A 100 5.14 -6.22 3.60
CA SER A 100 4.33 -6.14 4.81
C SER A 100 4.00 -4.69 5.12
N SER A 101 2.79 -4.43 5.60
CA SER A 101 2.37 -3.12 6.06
C SER A 101 1.69 -3.18 7.43
N ILE A 102 1.81 -2.11 8.21
CA ILE A 102 1.11 -1.94 9.49
C ILE A 102 0.18 -0.73 9.36
N ASN A 103 -1.06 -0.92 9.80
CA ASN A 103 -2.07 0.12 9.86
C ASN A 103 -2.42 0.36 11.32
N HIS A 104 -2.09 1.55 11.85
CA HIS A 104 -2.36 1.94 13.23
C HIS A 104 -3.18 3.23 13.22
N GLY A 105 -4.48 3.16 13.51
CA GLY A 105 -5.34 4.36 13.66
C GLY A 105 -5.05 5.45 12.62
N PHE A 106 -5.21 5.13 11.33
CA PHE A 106 -5.02 6.04 10.19
C PHE A 106 -3.56 6.41 9.82
N ARG A 107 -2.56 5.75 10.40
CA ARG A 107 -1.18 5.69 9.89
C ARG A 107 -0.96 4.44 9.07
N HIS A 108 -0.44 4.58 7.85
CA HIS A 108 -0.04 3.47 6.98
C HIS A 108 1.49 3.40 6.88
N PHE A 109 2.04 2.22 7.14
CA PHE A 109 3.47 1.97 7.15
C PHE A 109 3.77 0.77 6.28
N ILE A 110 4.66 0.89 5.29
CA ILE A 110 5.09 -0.24 4.44
C ILE A 110 6.56 -0.56 4.72
N SER A 111 6.84 -1.81 5.07
CA SER A 111 8.20 -2.35 5.19
C SER A 111 8.50 -3.30 4.03
N LYS A 112 9.60 -3.04 3.32
CA LYS A 112 10.11 -3.89 2.23
C LYS A 112 11.31 -4.71 2.71
N ARG A 113 11.47 -5.91 2.17
CA ARG A 113 12.80 -6.56 2.16
C ARG A 113 13.69 -5.84 1.13
N PRO A 114 15.01 -5.72 1.36
CA PRO A 114 15.91 -4.77 0.68
C PRO A 114 16.21 -5.05 -0.80
N ARG A 115 15.34 -5.74 -1.56
CA ARG A 115 15.63 -6.13 -2.94
C ARG A 115 15.09 -5.18 -4.01
N ILE A 116 14.12 -4.31 -3.73
CA ILE A 116 13.45 -3.51 -4.78
C ILE A 116 13.08 -2.11 -4.27
N ASN A 117 13.62 -1.08 -4.93
CA ASN A 117 13.27 0.32 -4.69
C ASN A 117 11.82 0.59 -5.12
N TYR A 118 11.06 1.36 -4.34
CA TYR A 118 9.71 1.82 -4.74
C TYR A 118 9.71 2.66 -6.03
N TRP A 119 10.88 3.14 -6.44
CA TRP A 119 11.10 4.00 -7.60
C TRP A 119 11.61 3.26 -8.85
N ASP A 120 12.11 2.03 -8.69
CA ASP A 120 12.58 1.18 -9.79
C ASP A 120 11.52 0.18 -10.26
N ILE A 121 10.29 0.40 -9.80
CA ILE A 121 9.07 -0.23 -10.26
C ILE A 121 8.22 0.94 -10.79
#